data_AF-A0A2E5HR66-F1
#
_entry.id   AF-A0A2E5HR66-F1
#
_cell.length_a   1.000
_cell.length_b   1.000
_cell.length_c   1.000
_cell.angle_alpha   90.00
_cell.angle_beta   90.00
_cell.angle_gamma   90.00
#
_symmetry.space_group_name_H-M   'P 1'
#
loop_
_entity.id
_entity.type
_entity.pdbx_description
1 polymer ?
#
loop_
_entity_poly.entity_id
_entity_poly.type
_entity_poly.pdbx_seq_one_letter_code
_entity_poly.pdbx_strand_id
1 'polypeptide(L)'
;MSATRVVVLGAGGRMGQEIIDAGRRDEEIAVHGAIEVAGHPQVGCPANPDLPELRITADLPAALAGADVLIDFTRPEATLGSL
;
A
#
# COMPACT_ATOMS: atom_id res chain seq x y z
N MET A 1 0.51 -5.84 22.24
CA MET A 1 1.41 -5.15 21.30
C MET A 1 0.53 -4.38 20.31
N SER A 2 1.01 -3.31 19.69
CA SER A 2 0.25 -2.58 18.64
C SER A 2 0.50 -3.27 17.29
N ALA A 3 -0.52 -3.30 16.41
CA ALA A 3 -0.40 -3.89 15.08
C ALA A 3 0.66 -3.14 14.24
N THR A 4 1.40 -3.86 13.41
CA THR A 4 2.43 -3.29 12.54
C THR A 4 1.77 -2.56 11.38
N ARG A 5 2.07 -1.27 11.22
CA ARG A 5 1.51 -0.42 10.16
C ARG A 5 2.30 -0.59 8.87
N VAL A 6 1.68 -1.26 7.92
CA VAL A 6 2.30 -1.64 6.65
C VAL A 6 1.78 -0.75 5.52
N VAL A 7 2.70 -0.22 4.73
CA VAL A 7 2.41 0.46 3.47
C VAL A 7 2.76 -0.45 2.31
N VAL A 8 1.88 -0.52 1.30
CA VAL A 8 2.07 -1.34 0.10
C VAL A 8 2.31 -0.44 -1.11
N LEU A 9 3.49 -0.54 -1.72
CA LEU A 9 3.82 0.11 -2.98
C LEU A 9 3.55 -0.83 -4.16
N GLY A 10 2.93 -0.31 -5.22
CA GLY A 10 2.38 -1.14 -6.30
C GLY A 10 1.02 -1.74 -5.94
N ALA A 11 0.24 -1.01 -5.13
CA ALA A 11 -1.02 -1.47 -4.56
C ALA A 11 -2.10 -1.81 -5.61
N GLY A 12 -2.02 -1.23 -6.81
CA GLY A 12 -2.95 -1.53 -7.90
C GLY A 12 -2.60 -2.83 -8.65
N GLY A 13 -1.37 -3.31 -8.51
CA GLY A 13 -0.92 -4.55 -9.11
C GLY A 13 -1.51 -5.80 -8.44
N ARG A 14 -1.45 -6.93 -9.15
CA ARG A 14 -1.92 -8.22 -8.65
C ARG A 14 -1.34 -8.56 -7.28
N MET A 15 -0.03 -8.41 -7.08
CA MET A 15 0.59 -8.76 -5.79
C MET A 15 0.26 -7.75 -4.69
N GLY A 16 0.18 -6.45 -5.01
CA GLY A 16 -0.25 -5.43 -4.06
C GLY A 16 -1.64 -5.70 -3.49
N GLN A 17 -2.57 -6.11 -4.35
CA GLN A 17 -3.92 -6.53 -3.95
C GLN A 17 -3.90 -7.75 -3.01
N GLU A 18 -3.12 -8.79 -3.31
CA GLU A 18 -2.97 -9.97 -2.44
C GLU A 18 -2.37 -9.62 -1.07
N ILE A 19 -1.39 -8.72 -1.02
CA ILE A 19 -0.76 -8.27 0.23
C ILE A 19 -1.77 -7.51 1.09
N ILE A 20 -2.55 -6.60 0.49
CA ILE A 20 -3.61 -5.85 1.19
C ILE A 20 -4.66 -6.83 1.74
N ASP A 21 -5.06 -7.80 0.94
CA ASP A 21 -6.02 -8.83 1.33
C ASP A 21 -5.51 -9.72 2.47
N ALA A 22 -4.24 -10.09 2.44
CA ALA A 22 -3.60 -10.86 3.50
C ALA A 22 -3.51 -10.05 4.80
N GLY A 23 -3.01 -8.81 4.72
CA GLY A 23 -2.88 -7.92 5.87
C GLY A 23 -4.21 -7.59 6.54
N ARG A 24 -5.29 -7.44 5.76
CA ARG A 24 -6.65 -7.23 6.29
C ARG A 24 -7.14 -8.38 7.18
N ARG A 25 -6.66 -9.61 6.94
CA ARG A 25 -7.10 -10.82 7.65
C ARG A 25 -6.21 -11.16 8.85
N ASP A 26 -5.18 -10.37 9.10
CA ASP A 26 -4.20 -10.58 10.16
C ASP A 26 -4.33 -9.50 11.23
N GLU A 27 -4.61 -9.87 12.48
CA GLU A 27 -4.81 -8.93 13.59
C GLU A 27 -3.50 -8.24 14.02
N GLU A 28 -2.34 -8.78 13.65
CA GLU A 28 -1.03 -8.20 13.94
C GLU A 28 -0.59 -7.17 12.88
N ILE A 29 -1.35 -7.04 11.79
CA ILE A 29 -1.06 -6.14 10.68
C ILE A 29 -2.17 -5.10 10.52
N ALA A 30 -1.78 -3.84 10.37
CA ALA A 30 -2.66 -2.78 9.93
C ALA A 30 -2.18 -2.29 8.56
N VAL A 31 -3.01 -2.47 7.51
CA VAL A 31 -2.71 -1.89 6.19
C VAL A 31 -2.91 -0.38 6.27
N HIS A 32 -1.82 0.34 6.45
CA HIS A 32 -1.76 1.78 6.75
C HIS A 32 -1.79 2.64 5.49
N GLY A 33 -1.24 2.15 4.38
CA GLY A 33 -1.19 2.90 3.14
C GLY A 33 -1.10 2.01 1.90
N ALA A 34 -1.64 2.51 0.80
CA ALA A 34 -1.63 1.86 -0.51
C ALA A 34 -1.19 2.88 -1.55
N ILE A 35 -0.13 2.57 -2.29
CA ILE A 35 0.55 3.53 -3.16
C ILE A 35 0.69 2.99 -4.58
N GLU A 36 0.47 3.86 -5.55
CA GLU A 36 0.81 3.66 -6.95
C GLU A 36 1.51 4.87 -7.54
N VAL A 37 2.09 4.70 -8.72
CA VAL A 37 2.67 5.81 -9.47
C VAL A 37 1.61 6.84 -9.88
N ALA A 38 2.00 8.12 -9.93
CA ALA A 38 1.12 9.19 -10.37
C ALA A 38 0.56 8.90 -11.78
N GLY A 39 -0.76 9.09 -11.95
CA GLY A 39 -1.47 8.79 -13.20
C GLY A 39 -1.87 7.32 -13.37
N HIS A 40 -1.55 6.43 -12.43
CA HIS A 40 -2.10 5.08 -12.43
C HIS A 40 -3.64 5.12 -12.32
N PRO A 41 -4.39 4.33 -13.11
CA PRO A 41 -5.85 4.42 -13.17
C PRO A 41 -6.58 4.18 -11.84
N GLN A 42 -5.94 3.50 -10.89
CA GLN A 42 -6.53 3.20 -9.59
C GLN A 42 -6.22 4.25 -8.51
N VAL A 43 -5.41 5.28 -8.80
CA VAL A 43 -5.19 6.37 -7.83
C VAL A 43 -6.52 7.06 -7.53
N GLY A 44 -6.83 7.22 -6.25
CA GLY A 44 -8.10 7.74 -5.75
C GLY A 44 -9.19 6.69 -5.58
N CYS A 45 -9.01 5.46 -6.05
CA CYS A 45 -9.92 4.35 -5.79
C CYS A 45 -9.61 3.68 -4.43
N PRO A 46 -10.59 3.00 -3.80
CA PRO A 46 -10.32 2.07 -2.72
C PRO A 46 -9.28 1.02 -3.14
N ALA A 47 -8.34 0.74 -2.26
CA ALA A 47 -7.31 -0.27 -2.45
C ALA A 47 -7.86 -1.68 -2.30
N ASN A 48 -8.99 -1.83 -1.60
CA ASN A 48 -9.73 -3.07 -1.49
C ASN A 48 -11.24 -2.76 -1.34
N PRO A 49 -12.16 -3.53 -1.95
CA PRO A 49 -13.60 -3.32 -1.78
C PRO A 49 -14.08 -3.41 -0.33
N ASP A 50 -13.40 -4.21 0.50
CA ASP A 50 -13.71 -4.40 1.91
C ASP A 50 -13.02 -3.37 2.83
N LEU A 51 -12.19 -2.46 2.27
CA LEU A 51 -11.50 -1.36 2.96
C LEU A 51 -11.68 -0.03 2.20
N PRO A 52 -12.91 0.51 2.13
CA PRO A 52 -13.21 1.71 1.35
C PRO A 52 -12.45 2.98 1.79
N GLU A 53 -12.00 3.03 3.06
CA GLU A 53 -11.21 4.11 3.63
C GLU A 53 -9.74 4.10 3.19
N LEU A 54 -9.19 2.92 2.87
CA LEU A 54 -7.82 2.79 2.37
C LEU A 54 -7.82 3.10 0.87
N ARG A 55 -7.55 4.36 0.51
CA ARG A 55 -7.48 4.78 -0.89
C ARG A 55 -6.06 4.71 -1.44
N ILE A 56 -5.94 4.26 -2.68
CA ILE A 56 -4.66 4.27 -3.39
C ILE A 56 -4.26 5.73 -3.65
N THR A 57 -3.06 6.11 -3.24
CA THR A 57 -2.50 7.45 -3.43
C THR A 57 -1.21 7.40 -4.26
N ALA A 58 -0.80 8.54 -4.80
CA ALA A 58 0.54 8.74 -5.37
C ALA A 58 1.46 9.57 -4.46
N ASP A 59 0.96 10.00 -3.29
CA ASP A 59 1.73 10.76 -2.29
C ASP A 59 2.43 9.80 -1.32
N LEU A 60 3.66 9.41 -1.69
CA LEU A 60 4.49 8.50 -0.90
C LEU A 60 4.84 9.08 0.49
N PRO A 61 5.32 10.34 0.64
CA PRO A 61 5.58 10.92 1.96
C PRO A 61 4.37 10.89 2.90
N ALA A 62 3.18 11.23 2.41
CA ALA A 62 1.97 11.21 3.23
C ALA A 62 1.60 9.78 3.66
N ALA A 63 1.71 8.81 2.76
CA ALA A 63 1.39 7.41 3.05
C ALA A 63 2.41 6.75 4.00
N LEU A 64 3.69 7.14 3.96
CA LEU A 64 4.72 6.65 4.88
C LEU A 64 4.68 7.30 6.27
N ALA A 65 3.96 8.41 6.43
CA ALA A 65 3.89 9.10 7.71
C ALA A 65 3.25 8.18 8.77
N GLY A 66 4.06 7.77 9.75
CA GLY A 66 3.65 6.82 10.78
C GLY A 66 3.51 5.38 10.28
N ALA A 67 4.10 5.01 9.16
CA ALA A 67 4.27 3.60 8.80
C ALA A 67 5.42 2.98 9.60
N ASP A 68 5.33 1.68 9.88
CA ASP A 68 6.41 0.92 10.50
C ASP A 68 7.23 0.18 9.43
N VAL A 69 6.56 -0.25 8.34
CA VAL A 69 7.17 -1.02 7.25
C VAL A 69 6.61 -0.59 5.90
N LEU A 70 7.47 -0.55 4.87
CA LEU A 70 7.10 -0.46 3.46
C LEU A 70 7.32 -1.81 2.78
N ILE A 71 6.30 -2.32 2.10
CA ILE A 71 6.38 -3.49 1.22
C ILE A 71 6.37 -3.00 -0.22
N ASP A 72 7.46 -3.21 -0.94
CA ASP A 72 7.61 -2.84 -2.35
C ASP A 72 7.57 -4.09 -3.23
N PHE A 73 6.49 -4.24 -3.99
CA PHE A 73 6.32 -5.25 -5.03
C PHE A 73 6.14 -4.62 -6.41
N THR A 74 6.95 -3.60 -6.69
CA THR A 74 7.05 -3.00 -8.02
C THR A 74 8.14 -3.64 -8.87
N ARG A 75 8.35 -3.11 -10.09
CA ARG A 75 9.43 -3.57 -10.97
C ARG A 75 10.77 -3.01 -10.47
N PRO A 76 11.92 -3.66 -10.75
CA PRO A 76 13.23 -3.20 -10.28
C PRO A 76 13.55 -1.74 -10.62
N GLU A 77 13.06 -1.23 -11.75
CA GLU A 77 13.27 0.17 -12.15
C GLU A 77 12.48 1.17 -11.28
N ALA A 78 11.36 0.75 -10.68
CA ALA A 78 10.53 1.57 -9.80
C ALA A 78 11.02 1.54 -8.33
N THR A 79 11.62 0.43 -7.89
CA THR A 79 12.21 0.30 -6.56
C THR A 79 13.40 1.23 -6.32
N LEU A 80 14.24 1.48 -7.33
CA LEU A 80 15.40 2.39 -7.21
C LEU A 80 15.02 3.86 -6.99
N GLY A 81 13.79 4.27 -7.33
CA GLY A 81 13.26 5.61 -7.02
C GLY A 81 12.52 5.70 -5.68
N SER A 82 12.36 4.58 -4.99
CA SER A 82 11.56 4.45 -3.75
C SER A 82 12.41 4.17 -2.49
N LEU A 83 13.72 3.97 -2.67
CA LEU A 83 14.75 3.95 -1.63
C LEU A 83 15.26 5.37 -1.34
#